data_AF-A0A1G2Q8E4-F1
#
_entry.id   AF-A0A1G2Q8E4-F1
#
_cell.length_a   1.000
_cell.length_b   1.000
_cell.length_c   1.000
_cell.angle_alpha   90.00
_cell.angle_beta   90.00
_cell.angle_gamma   90.00
#
_symmetry.space_group_name_H-M   'P 1'
#
loop_
_entity.id
_entity.type
_entity.pdbx_description
1 polymer ?
#
loop_
_entity_poly.entity_id
_entity_poly.type
_entity_poly.pdbx_seq_one_letter_code
_entity_poly.pdbx_strand_id
1 'polypeptide(L)'
;MKFSYTARNKNGELENGELEIASEHELAEYLRNKGLLLTSAEAVGENEKKHKELKIPFLNRVKTVEKIFFTQNLQVMVKAGLSVSVSLKTLAQQTSNKFFQTVLMDLYQRVDKGNSLADSLALYPKVFPELFVNMVRAGEKSGKLEDVLLQLTVQIRKSHTLIAKVRGAMTYPVIVITAMVGIAIAMIVFVIPKITGMFEEVNATLPLPTRILIALSDFMIANGLWVGIGFVVLIIAFFRLIRTKKGSYIWHGLLLKLPIIAPILRKINLAKFSRTFSSLLKTDIPVVQSFQITASTLGNSHYRRAVENAAERVKKGVQIATILAEYPKLFPPLVVQMVSVGEETGTIDTILDELAIFYEEDVDRTMSNLTTILEPILILLLGAGVGGLAVSIILPIYTLTQNI
;
A
#
# COMPACT_ATOMS: atom_id res chain seq x y z
N MET A 1 -26.95 -44.23 -9.32
CA MET A 1 -25.96 -43.14 -9.08
C MET A 1 -25.67 -42.50 -10.42
N LYS A 2 -25.53 -41.18 -10.49
CA LYS A 2 -25.18 -40.52 -11.75
C LYS A 2 -23.67 -40.64 -11.96
N PHE A 3 -23.23 -41.10 -13.12
CA PHE A 3 -21.82 -41.17 -13.50
C PHE A 3 -21.58 -40.27 -14.70
N SER A 4 -20.52 -39.46 -14.64
CA SER A 4 -19.94 -38.82 -15.82
C SER A 4 -18.92 -39.78 -16.40
N TYR A 5 -18.99 -40.06 -17.70
CA TYR A 5 -18.09 -41.00 -18.36
C TYR A 5 -17.48 -40.43 -19.63
N THR A 6 -16.27 -40.91 -19.91
CA THR A 6 -15.61 -40.79 -21.20
C THR A 6 -15.41 -42.18 -21.78
N ALA A 7 -15.96 -42.43 -22.96
CA ALA A 7 -15.83 -43.69 -23.68
C ALA A 7 -15.25 -43.47 -25.07
N ARG A 8 -14.60 -44.48 -25.63
CA ARG A 8 -13.97 -44.43 -26.96
C ARG A 8 -14.70 -45.34 -27.93
N ASN A 9 -15.06 -44.82 -29.09
CA ASN A 9 -15.65 -45.64 -30.16
C ASN A 9 -14.59 -46.44 -30.92
N LYS A 10 -15.01 -47.36 -31.81
CA LYS A 10 -14.09 -48.20 -32.61
C LYS A 10 -13.17 -47.40 -33.55
N ASN A 11 -13.53 -46.16 -33.86
CA ASN A 11 -12.76 -45.24 -34.70
C ASN A 11 -11.77 -44.37 -33.90
N GLY A 12 -11.73 -44.53 -32.57
CA GLY A 12 -10.81 -43.82 -31.68
C GLY A 12 -11.32 -42.48 -31.14
N GLU A 13 -12.54 -42.08 -31.48
CA GLU A 13 -13.12 -40.81 -31.02
C GLU A 13 -13.67 -40.96 -29.60
N LEU A 14 -13.49 -39.90 -28.79
CA LEU A 14 -13.94 -39.86 -27.41
C LEU A 14 -15.34 -39.25 -27.33
N GLU A 15 -16.25 -39.99 -26.72
CA GLU A 15 -17.60 -39.55 -26.38
C GLU A 15 -17.70 -39.37 -24.87
N ASN A 16 -18.18 -38.20 -24.47
CA ASN A 16 -18.44 -37.86 -23.07
C ASN A 16 -19.95 -37.80 -22.85
N GLY A 17 -20.41 -38.34 -21.72
CA GLY A 17 -21.82 -38.31 -21.36
C GLY A 17 -22.04 -38.51 -19.88
N GLU A 18 -23.27 -38.26 -19.43
CA GLU A 18 -23.69 -38.57 -18.07
C GLU A 18 -24.81 -39.62 -18.11
N LEU A 19 -24.68 -40.69 -17.34
CA LEU A 19 -25.67 -41.76 -17.27
C LEU A 19 -25.94 -42.12 -15.82
N GLU A 20 -27.21 -42.36 -15.49
CA GLU A 20 -27.59 -42.85 -14.17
C GLU A 20 -27.66 -44.37 -14.18
N ILE A 21 -26.77 -45.01 -13.43
CA ILE A 21 -26.64 -46.47 -13.38
C ILE A 21 -26.17 -46.93 -11.99
N ALA A 22 -26.34 -48.22 -11.66
CA ALA A 22 -26.14 -48.67 -10.29
C ALA A 22 -24.65 -48.85 -9.93
N SER A 23 -23.79 -49.20 -10.90
CA SER A 23 -22.35 -49.36 -10.68
C SER A 23 -21.51 -48.98 -11.91
N GLU A 24 -20.23 -48.68 -11.69
CA GLU A 24 -19.25 -48.49 -12.78
C GLU A 24 -19.12 -49.74 -13.67
N HIS A 25 -19.29 -50.93 -13.09
CA HIS A 25 -19.26 -52.18 -13.84
C HIS A 25 -20.43 -52.30 -14.83
N GLU A 26 -21.65 -51.96 -14.38
CA GLU A 26 -22.82 -51.89 -15.26
C GLU A 26 -22.68 -50.79 -16.32
N LEU A 27 -22.05 -49.66 -16.00
CA LEU A 27 -21.75 -48.60 -16.96
C LEU A 27 -20.83 -49.10 -18.08
N ALA A 28 -19.78 -49.84 -17.70
CA ALA A 28 -18.84 -50.42 -18.66
C ALA A 28 -19.53 -51.45 -19.57
N GLU A 29 -20.42 -52.30 -19.05
CA GLU A 29 -21.19 -53.25 -19.85
C GLU A 29 -22.19 -52.55 -20.78
N TYR A 30 -22.91 -51.55 -20.28
CA TYR A 30 -23.86 -50.76 -21.07
C TYR A 30 -23.17 -50.09 -22.27
N LEU A 31 -22.01 -49.47 -22.04
CA LEU A 31 -21.23 -48.81 -23.09
C LEU A 31 -20.63 -49.83 -24.07
N ARG A 32 -20.15 -50.98 -23.56
CA ARG A 32 -19.62 -52.06 -24.39
C ARG A 32 -20.68 -52.63 -25.34
N ASN A 33 -21.93 -52.78 -24.87
CA ASN A 33 -23.06 -53.21 -25.71
C ASN A 33 -23.40 -52.19 -26.81
N LYS A 34 -23.07 -50.91 -26.61
CA LYS A 34 -23.17 -49.85 -27.63
C LYS A 34 -21.92 -49.73 -28.51
N GLY A 35 -20.94 -50.61 -28.36
CA GLY A 35 -19.69 -50.58 -29.11
C GLY A 35 -18.70 -49.50 -28.65
N LEU A 36 -18.89 -48.94 -27.45
CA LEU A 36 -18.04 -47.94 -26.82
C LEU A 36 -17.21 -48.58 -25.70
N LEU A 37 -15.93 -48.24 -25.61
CA LEU A 37 -15.03 -48.71 -24.55
C LEU A 37 -14.88 -47.61 -23.49
N LEU A 38 -15.33 -47.88 -22.26
CA LEU A 38 -15.19 -46.96 -21.14
C LEU A 38 -13.70 -46.70 -20.84
N THR A 39 -13.32 -45.43 -20.77
CA THR A 39 -11.93 -44.99 -20.45
C THR A 39 -11.82 -44.30 -19.11
N SER A 40 -12.88 -43.64 -18.65
CA SER A 40 -12.96 -43.03 -17.32
C SER A 40 -14.42 -42.92 -16.91
N ALA A 41 -14.72 -43.21 -15.64
CA ALA A 41 -16.02 -42.97 -15.03
C ALA A 41 -15.81 -42.29 -13.66
N GLU A 42 -16.49 -41.17 -13.46
CA GLU A 42 -16.52 -40.46 -12.18
C GLU A 42 -17.96 -40.47 -11.64
N ALA A 43 -18.14 -40.99 -10.43
CA ALA A 43 -19.43 -40.94 -9.75
C ALA A 43 -19.75 -39.48 -9.38
N VAL A 44 -20.79 -38.92 -10.01
CA VAL A 44 -21.36 -37.63 -9.65
C VAL A 44 -22.23 -37.83 -8.41
N GLY A 45 -21.57 -38.03 -7.27
CA GLY A 45 -22.20 -38.08 -5.96
C GLY A 45 -22.45 -36.68 -5.42
N GLU A 46 -23.53 -36.53 -4.64
CA GLU A 46 -23.94 -35.33 -3.88
C GLU A 46 -22.90 -34.79 -2.87
N ASN A 47 -21.68 -35.31 -2.89
CA ASN A 47 -20.55 -34.90 -2.04
C ASN A 47 -19.50 -34.03 -2.77
N GLU A 48 -19.88 -33.32 -3.83
CA GLU A 48 -19.15 -32.12 -4.27
C GLU A 48 -19.58 -30.86 -3.49
N LYS A 49 -19.53 -30.93 -2.16
CA LYS A 49 -19.02 -29.77 -1.41
C LYS A 49 -17.50 -29.77 -1.56
N LYS A 50 -17.04 -29.55 -2.80
CA LYS A 50 -15.75 -28.90 -3.02
C LYS A 50 -15.77 -27.70 -2.07
N HIS A 51 -14.89 -27.71 -1.08
CA HIS A 51 -14.50 -26.49 -0.40
C HIS A 51 -14.05 -25.54 -1.51
N LYS A 52 -15.00 -24.76 -2.05
CA LYS A 52 -14.71 -23.44 -2.57
C LYS A 52 -14.11 -22.76 -1.36
N GLU A 53 -12.79 -22.85 -1.22
CA GLU A 53 -12.03 -21.88 -0.46
C GLU A 53 -12.58 -20.54 -0.94
N LEU A 54 -13.38 -19.89 -0.10
CA LEU A 54 -13.75 -18.52 -0.34
C LEU A 54 -12.41 -17.82 -0.53
N LYS A 55 -12.08 -17.45 -1.77
CA LYS A 55 -10.94 -16.60 -2.09
C LYS A 55 -11.26 -15.24 -1.52
N ILE A 56 -11.16 -15.10 -0.20
CA ILE A 56 -11.33 -13.84 0.50
C ILE A 56 -10.12 -13.01 0.05
N PRO A 57 -10.32 -11.96 -0.77
CA PRO A 57 -9.21 -11.21 -1.35
C PRO A 57 -8.34 -10.50 -0.29
N PHE A 58 -8.80 -10.47 0.97
CA PHE A 58 -8.11 -9.88 2.11
C PHE A 58 -7.08 -10.81 2.78
N LEU A 59 -7.15 -12.13 2.61
CA LEU A 59 -6.15 -13.07 3.18
C LEU A 59 -4.86 -13.15 2.35
N ASN A 60 -4.86 -12.64 1.12
CA ASN A 60 -3.74 -12.77 0.17
C ASN A 60 -2.73 -11.62 0.29
N ARG A 61 -2.25 -11.32 1.51
CA ARG A 61 -1.28 -10.24 1.75
C ARG A 61 -0.08 -10.72 2.56
N VAL A 62 1.11 -10.42 2.05
CA VAL A 62 2.39 -10.63 2.73
C VAL A 62 2.82 -9.30 3.36
N LYS A 63 3.09 -9.31 4.67
CA LYS A 63 3.56 -8.14 5.42
C LYS A 63 5.00 -7.80 5.00
N THR A 64 5.37 -6.53 5.03
CA THR A 64 6.74 -6.10 4.67
C THR A 64 7.81 -6.78 5.53
N VAL A 65 7.52 -7.00 6.81
CA VAL A 65 8.42 -7.70 7.74
C VAL A 65 8.69 -9.14 7.28
N GLU A 66 7.68 -9.86 6.77
CA GLU A 66 7.85 -11.22 6.23
C GLU A 66 8.72 -11.20 4.96
N LYS A 67 8.59 -10.18 4.12
CA LYS A 67 9.45 -9.98 2.95
C LYS A 67 10.91 -9.71 3.35
N ILE A 68 11.14 -8.95 4.42
CA ILE A 68 12.48 -8.70 4.96
C ILE A 68 13.10 -10.02 5.42
N PHE A 69 12.38 -10.81 6.23
CA PHE A 69 12.87 -12.11 6.71
C PHE A 69 13.13 -13.09 5.56
N PHE A 70 12.22 -13.19 4.59
CA PHE A 70 12.42 -14.00 3.40
C PHE A 70 13.70 -13.61 2.64
N THR A 71 13.86 -12.32 2.34
CA THR A 71 15.01 -11.84 1.55
C THR A 71 16.32 -12.04 2.30
N GLN A 72 16.34 -11.75 3.60
CA GLN A 72 17.52 -11.89 4.45
C GLN A 72 17.90 -13.37 4.60
N ASN A 73 16.95 -14.27 4.86
CA ASN A 73 17.26 -15.68 5.02
C ASN A 73 17.64 -16.32 3.68
N LEU A 74 17.01 -15.92 2.57
CA LEU A 74 17.44 -16.34 1.24
C LEU A 74 18.88 -15.90 0.97
N GLN A 75 19.24 -14.66 1.32
CA GLN A 75 20.61 -14.16 1.20
C GLN A 75 21.60 -15.02 2.02
N VAL A 76 21.27 -15.32 3.28
CA VAL A 76 22.13 -16.14 4.16
C VAL A 76 22.31 -17.56 3.62
N MET A 77 21.24 -18.18 3.12
CA MET A 77 21.31 -19.54 2.58
C MET A 77 22.09 -19.61 1.27
N VAL A 78 21.86 -18.64 0.37
CA VAL A 78 22.64 -18.52 -0.89
C VAL A 78 24.12 -18.28 -0.59
N LYS A 79 24.42 -17.39 0.37
CA LYS A 79 25.80 -17.17 0.86
C LYS A 79 26.45 -18.44 1.42
N ALA A 80 25.68 -19.27 2.11
CA ALA A 80 26.14 -20.55 2.64
C ALA A 80 26.28 -21.65 1.55
N GLY A 81 26.06 -21.33 0.28
CA GLY A 81 26.23 -22.23 -0.85
C GLY A 81 25.02 -23.13 -1.13
N LEU A 82 23.88 -22.91 -0.47
CA LEU A 82 22.65 -23.66 -0.77
C LEU A 82 22.08 -23.17 -2.11
N SER A 83 21.52 -24.09 -2.89
CA SER A 83 20.83 -23.73 -4.12
C SER A 83 19.58 -22.88 -3.82
N VAL A 84 19.20 -22.03 -4.77
CA VAL A 84 17.99 -21.20 -4.66
C VAL A 84 16.74 -22.06 -4.48
N SER A 85 16.63 -23.17 -5.23
CA SER A 85 15.51 -24.13 -5.11
C SER A 85 15.38 -24.68 -3.68
N VAL A 86 16.47 -25.18 -3.11
CA VAL A 86 16.49 -25.70 -1.73
C VAL A 86 16.12 -24.60 -0.73
N SER A 87 16.69 -23.41 -0.91
CA SER A 87 16.42 -22.26 -0.03
C SER A 87 14.95 -21.85 -0.06
N LEU A 88 14.33 -21.78 -1.23
CA LEU A 88 12.89 -21.48 -1.38
C LEU A 88 12.03 -22.53 -0.68
N LYS A 89 12.36 -23.82 -0.82
CA LYS A 89 11.63 -24.92 -0.16
C LYS A 89 11.71 -24.81 1.36
N THR A 90 12.89 -24.57 1.91
CA THR A 90 13.08 -24.38 3.36
C THR A 90 12.30 -23.17 3.87
N LEU A 91 12.36 -22.04 3.17
CA LEU A 91 11.62 -20.83 3.55
C LEU A 91 10.10 -21.01 3.46
N ALA A 92 9.62 -21.80 2.49
CA ALA A 92 8.20 -22.16 2.38
C ALA A 92 7.73 -23.01 3.57
N GLN A 93 8.60 -23.85 4.14
CA GLN A 93 8.28 -24.67 5.32
C GLN A 93 8.32 -23.87 6.63
N GLN A 94 9.13 -22.81 6.69
CA GLN A 94 9.32 -21.99 7.89
C GLN A 94 8.32 -20.83 8.01
N THR A 95 7.67 -20.42 6.91
CA THR A 95 6.73 -19.30 6.97
C THR A 95 5.41 -19.68 7.65
N SER A 96 4.93 -18.82 8.55
CA SER A 96 3.62 -18.99 9.20
C SER A 96 2.45 -18.48 8.35
N ASN A 97 2.74 -17.71 7.30
CA ASN A 97 1.73 -17.13 6.43
C ASN A 97 1.37 -18.12 5.31
N LYS A 98 0.18 -18.73 5.40
CA LYS A 98 -0.31 -19.73 4.44
C LYS A 98 -0.29 -19.22 2.99
N PHE A 99 -0.68 -17.97 2.75
CA PHE A 99 -0.62 -17.41 1.41
C PHE A 99 0.82 -17.28 0.92
N PHE A 100 1.72 -16.82 1.78
CA PHE A 100 3.13 -16.71 1.40
C PHE A 100 3.77 -18.08 1.18
N GLN A 101 3.41 -19.09 1.99
CA GLN A 101 3.82 -20.47 1.79
C GLN A 101 3.44 -20.99 0.41
N THR A 102 2.19 -20.78 -0.04
CA THR A 102 1.76 -21.16 -1.39
C THR A 102 2.60 -20.48 -2.46
N VAL A 103 2.86 -19.18 -2.32
CA VAL A 103 3.72 -18.43 -3.26
C VAL A 103 5.14 -18.99 -3.28
N LEU A 104 5.76 -19.21 -2.12
CA LEU A 104 7.12 -19.74 -2.04
C LEU A 104 7.23 -21.16 -2.57
N MET A 105 6.20 -21.98 -2.38
CA MET A 105 6.15 -23.35 -2.91
C MET A 105 6.02 -23.36 -4.44
N ASP A 106 5.22 -22.47 -5.03
CA ASP A 106 5.17 -22.31 -6.50
C ASP A 106 6.50 -21.79 -7.05
N LEU A 107 7.13 -20.81 -6.39
CA LEU A 107 8.47 -20.34 -6.77
C LEU A 107 9.50 -21.48 -6.73
N TYR A 108 9.50 -22.28 -5.66
CA TYR A 108 10.34 -23.47 -5.55
C TYR A 108 10.12 -24.39 -6.75
N GLN A 109 8.87 -24.80 -7.02
CA GLN A 109 8.57 -25.72 -8.13
C GLN A 109 9.02 -25.17 -9.50
N ARG A 110 8.91 -23.86 -9.72
CA ARG A 110 9.33 -23.23 -10.98
C ARG A 110 10.84 -23.19 -11.14
N VAL A 111 11.56 -22.82 -10.09
CA VAL A 111 13.02 -22.76 -10.08
C VAL A 111 13.60 -24.17 -10.16
N ASP A 112 12.99 -25.14 -9.49
CA ASP A 112 13.36 -26.57 -9.57
C ASP A 112 13.19 -27.14 -10.99
N LYS A 113 12.20 -26.65 -11.73
CA LYS A 113 11.98 -26.94 -13.16
C LYS A 113 12.89 -26.15 -14.11
N GLY A 114 13.81 -25.34 -13.58
CA GLY A 114 14.81 -24.61 -14.38
C GLY A 114 14.40 -23.20 -14.82
N ASN A 115 13.28 -22.65 -14.34
CA ASN A 115 12.98 -21.23 -14.59
C ASN A 115 13.92 -20.33 -13.75
N SER A 116 14.21 -19.13 -14.23
CA SER A 116 14.92 -18.13 -13.43
C SER A 116 14.12 -17.73 -12.20
N LEU A 117 14.81 -17.37 -11.12
CA LEU A 117 14.18 -16.82 -9.91
C LEU A 117 13.45 -15.52 -10.24
N ALA A 118 14.06 -14.62 -11.01
CA ALA A 118 13.47 -13.35 -11.37
C ALA A 118 12.14 -13.50 -12.14
N ASP A 119 12.08 -14.40 -13.13
CA ASP A 119 10.86 -14.58 -13.92
C ASP A 119 9.76 -15.27 -13.11
N SER A 120 10.15 -16.15 -12.20
CA SER A 120 9.23 -16.76 -11.23
C SER A 120 8.65 -15.71 -10.26
N LEU A 121 9.50 -14.80 -9.75
CA LEU A 121 9.07 -13.70 -8.87
C LEU A 121 8.15 -12.70 -9.58
N ALA A 122 8.38 -12.46 -10.88
CA ALA A 122 7.60 -11.52 -11.70
C ALA A 122 6.11 -11.87 -11.78
N LEU A 123 5.75 -13.15 -11.60
CA LEU A 123 4.36 -13.62 -11.56
C LEU A 123 3.57 -13.11 -10.34
N TYR A 124 4.28 -12.61 -9.32
CA TYR A 124 3.70 -12.16 -8.06
C TYR A 124 3.97 -10.67 -7.78
N PRO A 125 3.54 -9.72 -8.63
CA PRO A 125 3.90 -8.30 -8.52
C PRO A 125 3.38 -7.61 -7.24
N LYS A 126 2.36 -8.18 -6.58
CA LYS A 126 1.86 -7.71 -5.27
C LYS A 126 2.81 -8.10 -4.12
N VAL A 127 3.54 -9.20 -4.26
CA VAL A 127 4.50 -9.69 -3.27
C VAL A 127 5.90 -9.14 -3.58
N PHE A 128 6.34 -9.24 -4.83
CA PHE A 128 7.64 -8.81 -5.30
C PHE A 128 7.49 -7.66 -6.29
N PRO A 129 7.70 -6.40 -5.86
CA PRO A 129 7.63 -5.24 -6.74
C PRO A 129 8.68 -5.30 -7.86
N GLU A 130 8.48 -4.51 -8.90
CA GLU A 130 9.38 -4.40 -10.06
C GLU A 130 10.86 -4.18 -9.68
N LEU A 131 11.13 -3.31 -8.69
CA LEU A 131 12.47 -3.12 -8.14
C LEU A 131 13.10 -4.43 -7.66
N PHE A 132 12.34 -5.24 -6.93
CA PHE A 132 12.81 -6.52 -6.39
C PHE A 132 13.17 -7.48 -7.53
N VAL A 133 12.26 -7.62 -8.48
CA VAL A 133 12.40 -8.54 -9.62
C VAL A 133 13.61 -8.15 -10.49
N ASN A 134 13.77 -6.86 -10.80
CA ASN A 134 14.85 -6.39 -11.66
C ASN A 134 16.22 -6.49 -10.98
N MET A 135 16.30 -6.22 -9.67
CA MET A 135 17.51 -6.44 -8.90
C MET A 135 17.90 -7.92 -8.91
N VAL A 136 16.97 -8.83 -8.59
CA VAL A 136 17.22 -10.28 -8.65
C VAL A 136 17.67 -10.71 -10.05
N ARG A 137 17.03 -10.20 -11.11
CA ARG A 137 17.42 -10.50 -12.51
C ARG A 137 18.86 -10.10 -12.80
N ALA A 138 19.27 -8.91 -12.35
CA ALA A 138 20.66 -8.44 -12.51
C ALA A 138 21.63 -9.33 -11.73
N GLY A 139 21.27 -9.74 -10.51
CA GLY A 139 22.05 -10.66 -9.69
C GLY A 139 22.20 -12.05 -10.29
N GLU A 140 21.14 -12.62 -10.84
CA GLU A 140 21.18 -13.92 -11.53
C GLU A 140 22.07 -13.85 -12.78
N LYS A 141 21.92 -12.80 -13.60
CA LYS A 141 22.70 -12.64 -14.83
C LYS A 141 24.19 -12.42 -14.57
N SER A 142 24.53 -11.72 -13.49
CA SER A 142 25.92 -11.41 -13.11
C SER A 142 26.55 -12.43 -12.16
N GLY A 143 25.80 -13.42 -11.68
CA GLY A 143 26.24 -14.36 -10.66
C GLY A 143 26.38 -13.75 -9.26
N LYS A 144 26.01 -12.48 -9.05
CA LYS A 144 26.12 -11.73 -7.79
C LYS A 144 24.82 -11.76 -6.98
N LEU A 145 24.11 -12.89 -6.97
CA LEU A 145 22.79 -12.99 -6.32
C LEU A 145 22.86 -12.71 -4.81
N GLU A 146 23.93 -13.13 -4.12
CA GLU A 146 24.16 -12.82 -2.71
C GLU A 146 24.14 -11.30 -2.45
N ASP A 147 24.97 -10.54 -3.18
CA ASP A 147 25.12 -9.10 -3.01
C ASP A 147 23.80 -8.37 -3.27
N VAL A 148 23.08 -8.79 -4.30
CA VAL A 148 21.78 -8.24 -4.67
C VAL A 148 20.74 -8.47 -3.57
N LEU A 149 20.68 -9.69 -3.00
CA LEU A 149 19.75 -9.99 -1.91
C LEU A 149 20.10 -9.22 -0.63
N LEU A 150 21.39 -8.95 -0.38
CA LEU A 150 21.84 -8.08 0.71
C LEU A 150 21.36 -6.64 0.48
N GLN A 151 21.57 -6.09 -0.72
CA GLN A 151 21.09 -4.75 -1.09
C GLN A 151 19.57 -4.64 -0.98
N LEU A 152 18.82 -5.66 -1.44
CA LEU A 152 17.36 -5.71 -1.29
C LEU A 152 16.94 -5.72 0.18
N THR A 153 17.65 -6.45 1.04
CA THR A 153 17.37 -6.49 2.48
C THR A 153 17.54 -5.10 3.10
N VAL A 154 18.65 -4.41 2.79
CA VAL A 154 18.91 -3.03 3.25
C VAL A 154 17.81 -2.10 2.74
N GLN A 155 17.50 -2.15 1.44
CA GLN A 155 16.51 -1.31 0.79
C GLN A 155 15.10 -1.46 1.38
N ILE A 156 14.62 -2.69 1.53
CA ILE A 156 13.29 -2.97 2.10
C ILE A 156 13.24 -2.53 3.57
N ARG A 157 14.31 -2.78 4.35
CA ARG A 157 14.39 -2.40 5.76
C ARG A 157 14.38 -0.87 5.92
N LYS A 158 15.22 -0.15 5.18
CA LYS A 158 15.27 1.33 5.21
C LYS A 158 13.93 1.94 4.80
N SER A 159 13.33 1.47 3.70
CA SER A 159 12.00 1.94 3.29
C SER A 159 10.92 1.62 4.33
N HIS A 160 10.98 0.46 4.98
CA HIS A 160 10.03 0.09 6.03
C HIS A 160 10.18 0.99 7.26
N THR A 161 11.41 1.19 7.74
CA THR A 161 11.72 2.05 8.88
C THR A 161 11.28 3.49 8.64
N LEU A 162 11.55 4.04 7.45
CA LEU A 162 11.11 5.38 7.08
C LEU A 162 9.58 5.51 7.18
N ILE A 163 8.83 4.56 6.61
CA ILE A 163 7.35 4.58 6.66
C ILE A 163 6.85 4.37 8.10
N ALA A 164 7.50 3.50 8.86
CA ALA A 164 7.14 3.24 10.25
C ALA A 164 7.31 4.50 11.12
N LYS A 165 8.41 5.23 10.95
CA LYS A 165 8.66 6.53 11.61
C LYS A 165 7.59 7.55 11.27
N VAL A 166 7.23 7.68 9.98
CA VAL A 166 6.15 8.56 9.54
C VAL A 166 4.82 8.20 10.22
N ARG A 167 4.48 6.91 10.27
CA ARG A 167 3.23 6.45 10.92
C ARG A 167 3.24 6.66 12.43
N GLY A 168 4.39 6.42 13.07
CA GLY A 168 4.57 6.65 14.50
C GLY A 168 4.32 8.10 14.87
N ALA A 169 4.96 9.05 14.17
CA ALA A 169 4.78 10.48 14.40
C ALA A 169 3.34 10.97 14.18
N MET A 170 2.60 10.34 13.27
CA MET A 170 1.20 10.69 12.98
C MET A 170 0.18 10.07 13.96
N THR A 171 0.58 9.13 14.81
CA THR A 171 -0.36 8.39 15.67
C THR A 171 -1.00 9.31 16.73
N TYR A 172 -0.19 10.13 17.42
CA TYR A 172 -0.70 11.04 18.45
C TYR A 172 -1.69 12.10 17.90
N PRO A 173 -1.38 12.86 16.83
CA PRO A 173 -2.32 13.82 16.25
C PRO A 173 -3.65 13.19 15.84
N VAL A 174 -3.61 11.98 15.26
CA VAL A 174 -4.82 11.28 14.83
C VAL A 174 -5.70 10.90 16.03
N ILE A 175 -5.12 10.40 17.12
CA ILE A 175 -5.87 10.05 18.34
C ILE A 175 -6.55 11.30 18.93
N VAL A 176 -5.81 12.40 19.09
CA VAL A 176 -6.33 13.65 19.68
C VAL A 176 -7.46 14.23 18.83
N ILE A 177 -7.27 14.33 17.52
CA ILE A 177 -8.30 14.86 16.61
C ILE A 177 -9.54 13.94 16.62
N THR A 178 -9.34 12.62 16.63
CA THR A 178 -10.45 11.66 16.68
C THR A 178 -11.25 11.81 17.98
N ALA A 179 -10.57 11.94 19.13
CA ALA A 179 -11.21 12.18 20.43
C ALA A 179 -11.96 13.52 20.45
N MET A 180 -11.35 14.59 19.94
CA MET A 180 -11.96 15.93 19.86
C MET A 180 -13.24 15.91 19.02
N VAL A 181 -13.20 15.30 17.84
CA VAL A 181 -14.37 15.16 16.96
C VAL A 181 -15.44 14.30 17.62
N GLY A 182 -15.05 13.21 18.29
CA GLY A 182 -15.97 12.35 19.04
C GLY A 182 -16.71 13.09 20.16
N ILE A 183 -15.98 13.87 20.97
CA ILE A 183 -16.56 14.70 22.04
C ILE A 183 -17.50 15.75 21.44
N ALA A 184 -17.09 16.43 20.38
CA ALA A 184 -17.93 17.44 19.72
C ALA A 184 -19.25 16.84 19.20
N ILE A 185 -19.20 15.67 18.56
CA ILE A 185 -20.40 14.94 18.10
C ILE A 185 -21.29 14.55 19.29
N ALA A 186 -20.73 13.99 20.35
CA ALA A 186 -21.48 13.60 21.53
C ALA A 186 -22.19 14.80 22.19
N MET A 187 -21.51 15.95 22.26
CA MET A 187 -22.08 17.19 22.78
C MET A 187 -23.27 17.67 21.94
N ILE A 188 -23.10 17.70 20.62
CA ILE A 188 -24.16 18.12 19.69
C ILE A 188 -25.37 17.18 19.76
N VAL A 189 -25.16 15.86 19.83
CA VAL A 189 -26.27 14.88 19.77
C VAL A 189 -26.97 14.69 21.12
N PHE A 190 -26.26 14.74 22.24
CA PHE A 190 -26.84 14.40 23.55
C PHE A 190 -27.04 15.58 24.50
N VAL A 191 -26.17 16.58 24.47
CA VAL A 191 -26.16 17.68 25.45
C VAL A 191 -26.98 18.86 24.95
N ILE A 192 -26.74 19.28 23.71
CA ILE A 192 -27.41 20.46 23.14
C ILE A 192 -28.94 20.31 23.09
N PRO A 193 -29.55 19.18 22.66
CA PRO A 193 -31.01 19.06 22.61
C PRO A 193 -31.67 19.19 23.98
N LYS A 194 -31.02 18.67 25.04
CA LYS A 194 -31.54 18.80 26.41
C LYS A 194 -31.58 20.25 26.86
N ILE A 195 -30.56 21.03 26.48
CA ILE A 195 -30.53 22.46 26.75
C ILE A 195 -31.61 23.17 25.93
N THR A 196 -31.72 22.90 24.63
CA THR A 196 -32.75 23.51 23.77
C THR A 196 -34.16 23.32 24.33
N GLY A 197 -34.49 22.10 24.78
CA GLY A 197 -35.79 21.82 25.40
C GLY A 197 -36.08 22.69 26.63
N MET A 198 -35.06 23.07 27.41
CA MET A 198 -35.22 24.01 28.54
C MET A 198 -35.42 25.46 28.09
N PHE A 199 -34.98 25.85 26.89
CA PHE A 199 -35.12 27.22 26.36
C PHE A 199 -36.46 27.47 25.68
N GLU A 200 -37.05 26.46 25.06
CA GLU A 200 -38.37 26.57 24.43
C GLU A 200 -39.46 26.98 25.43
N GLU A 201 -39.30 26.62 26.71
CA GLU A 201 -40.24 26.98 27.78
C GLU A 201 -40.18 28.46 28.19
N VAL A 202 -39.07 29.16 27.91
CA VAL A 202 -38.79 30.51 28.47
C VAL A 202 -38.92 31.62 27.42
N ASN A 203 -39.26 31.32 26.16
CA ASN A 203 -39.39 32.30 25.05
C ASN A 203 -38.21 33.28 24.90
N ALA A 204 -37.02 32.91 25.39
CA ALA A 204 -35.84 33.75 25.36
C ALA A 204 -35.11 33.64 24.01
N THR A 205 -34.62 34.75 23.49
CA THR A 205 -33.85 34.75 22.23
C THR A 205 -32.45 34.19 22.46
N LEU A 206 -32.17 33.03 21.88
CA LEU A 206 -30.88 32.37 22.00
C LEU A 206 -29.74 33.17 21.31
N PRO A 207 -28.52 33.19 21.88
CA PRO A 207 -27.35 33.73 21.21
C PRO A 207 -27.03 33.02 19.88
N LEU A 208 -26.38 33.74 18.96
CA LEU A 208 -26.04 33.23 17.62
C LEU A 208 -25.17 31.94 17.62
N PRO A 209 -24.13 31.80 18.47
CA PRO A 209 -23.35 30.56 18.55
C PRO A 209 -24.20 29.34 18.92
N THR A 210 -25.11 29.49 19.88
CA THR A 210 -26.03 28.43 20.31
C THR A 210 -27.03 28.09 19.22
N ARG A 211 -27.58 29.09 18.50
CA ARG A 211 -28.48 28.85 17.35
C ARG A 211 -27.84 28.06 16.22
N ILE A 212 -26.58 28.34 15.89
CA ILE A 212 -25.84 27.56 14.87
C ILE A 212 -25.71 26.10 15.30
N LEU A 213 -25.37 25.86 16.57
CA LEU A 213 -25.20 24.50 17.07
C LEU A 213 -26.51 23.74 17.19
N ILE A 214 -27.61 24.40 17.55
CA ILE A 214 -28.95 23.81 17.56
C ILE A 214 -29.36 23.45 16.13
N ALA A 215 -29.18 24.34 15.16
CA ALA A 215 -29.47 24.04 13.76
C ALA A 215 -28.65 22.85 13.24
N LEU A 216 -27.36 22.75 13.62
CA LEU A 216 -26.52 21.58 13.30
C LEU A 216 -27.00 20.32 14.01
N SER A 217 -27.39 20.42 15.29
CA SER A 217 -27.94 19.33 16.09
C SER A 217 -29.23 18.80 15.49
N ASP A 218 -30.20 19.66 15.22
CA ASP A 218 -31.50 19.30 14.67
C ASP A 218 -31.33 18.67 13.28
N PHE A 219 -30.44 19.23 12.44
CA PHE A 219 -30.09 18.63 11.16
C PHE A 219 -29.47 17.23 11.33
N MET A 220 -28.56 17.06 12.28
CA MET A 220 -27.92 15.78 12.58
C MET A 220 -28.88 14.76 13.19
N ILE A 221 -29.84 15.16 14.01
CA ILE A 221 -30.81 14.25 14.65
C ILE A 221 -31.89 13.85 13.64
N ALA A 222 -32.48 14.83 12.94
CA ALA A 222 -33.53 14.59 11.96
C ALA A 222 -33.04 13.80 10.73
N ASN A 223 -31.79 14.02 10.30
CA ASN A 223 -31.22 13.40 9.10
C ASN A 223 -30.01 12.51 9.40
N GLY A 224 -29.78 12.07 10.64
CA GLY A 224 -28.52 11.43 11.05
C GLY A 224 -28.10 10.23 10.19
N LEU A 225 -29.06 9.40 9.78
CA LEU A 225 -28.82 8.31 8.83
C LEU A 225 -28.36 8.83 7.45
N TRP A 226 -29.02 9.84 6.89
CA TRP A 226 -28.68 10.44 5.60
C TRP A 226 -27.37 11.24 5.63
N VAL A 227 -27.10 11.94 6.73
CA VAL A 227 -25.84 12.65 6.97
C VAL A 227 -24.69 11.66 7.08
N GLY A 228 -24.87 10.57 7.83
CA GLY A 228 -23.90 9.48 7.95
C GLY A 228 -23.61 8.83 6.59
N ILE A 229 -24.66 8.47 5.83
CA ILE A 229 -24.53 7.92 4.48
C ILE A 229 -23.84 8.93 3.56
N GLY A 230 -24.24 10.21 3.58
CA GLY A 230 -23.65 11.27 2.78
C GLY A 230 -22.17 11.48 3.08
N PHE A 231 -21.77 11.42 4.36
CA PHE A 231 -20.38 11.51 4.79
C PHE A 231 -19.57 10.30 4.31
N VAL A 232 -20.09 9.08 4.44
CA VAL A 232 -19.45 7.86 3.91
C VAL A 232 -19.31 7.93 2.39
N VAL A 233 -20.35 8.38 1.67
CA VAL A 233 -20.31 8.56 0.21
C VAL A 233 -19.28 9.62 -0.18
N LEU A 234 -19.21 10.75 0.52
CA LEU A 234 -18.20 11.79 0.29
C LEU A 234 -16.78 11.26 0.50
N ILE A 235 -16.56 10.50 1.57
CA ILE A 235 -15.28 9.85 1.85
C ILE A 235 -14.91 8.89 0.72
N ILE A 236 -15.82 8.01 0.31
CA ILE A 236 -15.58 7.05 -0.77
C ILE A 236 -15.33 7.79 -2.09
N ALA A 237 -16.12 8.82 -2.41
CA ALA A 237 -15.98 9.62 -3.62
C ALA A 237 -14.63 10.36 -3.65
N PHE A 238 -14.23 10.97 -2.53
CA PHE A 238 -12.93 11.60 -2.37
C PHE A 238 -11.79 10.59 -2.56
N PHE A 239 -11.83 9.45 -1.87
CA PHE A 239 -10.82 8.39 -2.02
C PHE A 239 -10.77 7.82 -3.44
N ARG A 240 -11.91 7.72 -4.13
CA ARG A 240 -11.98 7.29 -5.53
C ARG A 240 -11.39 8.34 -6.46
N LEU A 241 -11.66 9.63 -6.23
CA LEU A 241 -11.15 10.73 -7.02
C LEU A 241 -9.62 10.82 -6.92
N ILE A 242 -9.06 10.76 -5.71
CA ILE A 242 -7.60 10.82 -5.52
C ILE A 242 -6.88 9.55 -6.03
N ARG A 243 -7.59 8.44 -6.25
CA ARG A 243 -7.05 7.23 -6.90
C ARG A 243 -6.97 7.34 -8.41
N THR A 244 -7.67 8.30 -9.04
CA THR A 244 -7.56 8.53 -10.49
C THR A 244 -6.22 9.18 -10.83
N LYS A 245 -5.72 9.01 -12.07
CA LYS A 245 -4.45 9.62 -12.51
C LYS A 245 -4.45 11.15 -12.34
N LYS A 246 -5.53 11.82 -12.77
CA LYS A 246 -5.67 13.29 -12.66
C LYS A 246 -5.84 13.74 -11.20
N GLY A 247 -6.69 13.06 -10.43
CA GLY A 247 -6.93 13.41 -9.03
C GLY A 247 -5.70 13.21 -8.15
N SER A 248 -4.97 12.10 -8.34
CA SER A 248 -3.69 11.85 -7.67
C SER A 248 -2.67 12.94 -7.98
N TYR A 249 -2.57 13.37 -9.24
CA TYR A 249 -1.65 14.44 -9.64
C TYR A 249 -1.96 15.78 -8.94
N ILE A 250 -3.23 16.21 -8.95
CA ILE A 250 -3.66 17.45 -8.29
C ILE A 250 -3.45 17.36 -6.77
N TRP A 251 -3.87 16.24 -6.17
CA TRP A 251 -3.74 16.01 -4.73
C TRP A 251 -2.29 16.03 -4.27
N HIS A 252 -1.41 15.29 -4.96
CA HIS A 252 0.01 15.29 -4.68
C HIS A 252 0.66 16.66 -4.86
N GLY A 253 0.20 17.45 -5.83
CA GLY A 253 0.64 18.83 -6.02
C GLY A 253 0.20 19.76 -4.89
N LEU A 254 -1.03 19.60 -4.39
CA LEU A 254 -1.54 20.35 -3.23
C LEU A 254 -0.72 20.05 -1.97
N LEU A 255 -0.44 18.77 -1.71
CA LEU A 255 0.36 18.36 -0.56
C LEU A 255 1.78 18.93 -0.57
N LEU A 256 2.37 19.16 -1.76
CA LEU A 256 3.69 19.79 -1.93
C LEU A 256 3.70 21.32 -1.73
N LYS A 257 2.54 21.94 -1.47
CA LYS A 257 2.40 23.37 -1.15
C LYS A 257 2.08 23.64 0.32
N LEU A 258 1.68 22.63 1.09
CA LEU A 258 1.32 22.79 2.49
C LEU A 258 2.57 23.03 3.36
N PRO A 259 2.61 24.04 4.24
CA PRO A 259 3.84 24.48 4.91
C PRO A 259 4.48 23.39 5.80
N ILE A 260 3.67 22.60 6.50
CA ILE A 260 4.16 21.53 7.39
C ILE A 260 4.43 20.24 6.61
N ILE A 261 3.57 19.91 5.64
CA ILE A 261 3.60 18.61 4.93
C ILE A 261 4.60 18.63 3.76
N ALA A 262 4.74 19.75 3.06
CA ALA A 262 5.58 19.84 1.87
C ALA A 262 7.07 19.55 2.16
N PRO A 263 7.71 20.11 3.19
CA PRO A 263 9.10 19.82 3.50
C PRO A 263 9.31 18.32 3.77
N ILE A 264 8.40 17.71 4.53
CA ILE A 264 8.42 16.28 4.85
C ILE A 264 8.32 15.44 3.58
N LEU A 265 7.34 15.72 2.72
CA LEU A 265 7.14 14.95 1.50
C LEU A 265 8.30 15.09 0.54
N ARG A 266 8.92 16.27 0.43
CA ARG A 266 10.12 16.46 -0.38
C ARG A 266 11.27 15.59 0.13
N LYS A 267 11.58 15.67 1.43
CA LYS A 267 12.64 14.86 2.06
C LYS A 267 12.40 13.35 1.88
N ILE A 268 11.15 12.88 2.05
CA ILE A 268 10.79 11.46 1.84
C ILE A 268 11.01 11.03 0.39
N ASN A 269 10.59 11.84 -0.59
CA ASN A 269 10.75 11.47 -2.00
C ASN A 269 12.23 11.55 -2.43
N LEU A 270 13.00 12.50 -1.91
CA LEU A 270 14.44 12.58 -2.15
C LEU A 270 15.19 11.39 -1.53
N ALA A 271 14.92 11.04 -0.28
CA ALA A 271 15.48 9.84 0.35
C ALA A 271 15.19 8.58 -0.47
N LYS A 272 13.94 8.38 -0.91
CA LYS A 272 13.55 7.23 -1.73
C LYS A 272 14.18 7.24 -3.12
N PHE A 273 14.22 8.40 -3.77
CA PHE A 273 14.86 8.58 -5.06
C PHE A 273 16.33 8.20 -4.97
N SER A 274 17.08 8.86 -4.08
CA SER A 274 18.52 8.66 -3.95
C SER A 274 18.87 7.23 -3.53
N ARG A 275 18.14 6.68 -2.55
CA ARG A 275 18.36 5.29 -2.09
C ARG A 275 18.10 4.29 -3.21
N THR A 276 16.94 4.36 -3.86
CA THR A 276 16.56 3.39 -4.90
C THR A 276 17.50 3.48 -6.09
N PHE A 277 17.83 4.69 -6.52
CA PHE A 277 18.68 4.91 -7.68
C PHE A 277 20.12 4.48 -7.39
N SER A 278 20.67 4.81 -6.21
CA SER A 278 21.97 4.29 -5.75
C SER A 278 22.01 2.76 -5.74
N SER A 279 21.02 2.10 -5.12
CA SER A 279 20.98 0.63 -5.06
C SER A 279 20.93 -0.01 -6.44
N LEU A 280 20.21 0.57 -7.39
CA LEU A 280 20.15 0.05 -8.76
C LEU A 280 21.48 0.22 -9.50
N LEU A 281 22.12 1.40 -9.38
CA LEU A 281 23.42 1.66 -10.00
C LEU A 281 24.52 0.75 -9.45
N LYS A 282 24.52 0.46 -8.14
CA LYS A 282 25.45 -0.49 -7.50
C LYS A 282 25.28 -1.94 -8.00
N THR A 283 24.16 -2.27 -8.65
CA THR A 283 23.86 -3.62 -9.17
C THR A 283 24.09 -3.74 -10.67
N ASP A 284 24.91 -2.88 -11.26
CA ASP A 284 25.27 -2.88 -12.69
C ASP A 284 24.03 -2.76 -13.62
N ILE A 285 22.90 -2.25 -13.11
CA ILE A 285 21.68 -2.02 -13.91
C ILE A 285 21.87 -0.73 -14.73
N PRO A 286 21.62 -0.76 -16.06
CA PRO A 286 21.79 0.41 -16.91
C PRO A 286 21.04 1.64 -16.40
N VAL A 287 21.69 2.80 -16.41
CA VAL A 287 21.19 4.07 -15.85
C VAL A 287 19.75 4.40 -16.31
N VAL A 288 19.45 4.22 -17.60
CA VAL A 288 18.11 4.47 -18.16
C VAL A 288 17.05 3.56 -17.52
N GLN A 289 17.34 2.27 -17.36
CA GLN A 289 16.46 1.32 -16.71
C GLN A 289 16.33 1.64 -15.22
N SER A 290 17.43 2.05 -14.58
CA SER A 290 17.45 2.47 -13.18
C SER A 290 16.52 3.67 -12.93
N PHE A 291 16.41 4.62 -13.85
CA PHE A 291 15.42 5.70 -13.78
C PHE A 291 13.98 5.20 -13.88
N GLN A 292 13.69 4.30 -14.82
CA GLN A 292 12.34 3.75 -15.01
C GLN A 292 11.85 3.00 -13.77
N ILE A 293 12.72 2.17 -13.18
CA ILE A 293 12.41 1.44 -11.94
C ILE A 293 12.27 2.43 -10.78
N THR A 294 13.16 3.42 -10.66
CA THR A 294 13.08 4.42 -9.58
C THR A 294 11.78 5.21 -9.65
N ALA A 295 11.31 5.57 -10.84
CA ALA A 295 10.03 6.24 -11.02
C ALA A 295 8.85 5.42 -10.44
N SER A 296 8.85 4.09 -10.61
CA SER A 296 7.77 3.24 -10.12
C SER A 296 7.75 3.10 -8.59
N THR A 297 8.86 3.39 -7.89
CA THR A 297 8.93 3.37 -6.42
C THR A 297 8.52 4.69 -5.75
N LEU A 298 8.53 5.80 -6.51
CA LEU A 298 8.20 7.12 -5.98
C LEU A 298 6.70 7.26 -5.73
N GLY A 299 6.35 7.73 -4.53
CA GLY A 299 4.96 7.85 -4.09
C GLY A 299 4.26 9.09 -4.64
N ASN A 300 5.00 10.19 -4.81
CA ASN A 300 4.46 11.43 -5.35
C ASN A 300 4.53 11.44 -6.89
N SER A 301 3.41 11.75 -7.53
CA SER A 301 3.27 11.72 -8.99
C SER A 301 4.08 12.79 -9.72
N HIS A 302 4.39 13.93 -9.08
CA HIS A 302 5.26 14.94 -9.67
C HIS A 302 6.70 14.46 -9.75
N TYR A 303 7.20 13.84 -8.66
CA TYR A 303 8.52 13.19 -8.66
C TYR A 303 8.58 12.05 -9.66
N ARG A 304 7.57 11.16 -9.67
CA ARG A 304 7.48 10.07 -10.65
C ARG A 304 7.59 10.58 -12.08
N ARG A 305 6.78 11.58 -12.47
CA ARG A 305 6.78 12.13 -13.83
C ARG A 305 8.09 12.82 -14.19
N ALA A 306 8.72 13.53 -13.25
CA ALA A 306 10.03 14.15 -13.46
C ALA A 306 11.12 13.09 -13.72
N VAL A 307 11.10 11.99 -12.97
CA VAL A 307 12.05 10.87 -13.09
C VAL A 307 11.79 10.04 -14.36
N GLU A 308 10.53 9.82 -14.75
CA GLU A 308 10.15 9.21 -16.03
C GLU A 308 10.65 10.06 -17.21
N ASN A 309 10.49 11.39 -17.15
CA ASN A 309 11.00 12.30 -18.17
C ASN A 309 12.53 12.29 -18.23
N ALA A 310 13.19 12.15 -17.07
CA ALA A 310 14.64 12.03 -17.01
C ALA A 310 15.15 10.78 -17.72
N ALA A 311 14.47 9.63 -17.58
CA ALA A 311 14.84 8.39 -18.29
C ALA A 311 14.93 8.61 -19.81
N GLU A 312 13.93 9.28 -20.40
CA GLU A 312 13.87 9.55 -21.84
C GLU A 312 14.95 10.52 -22.33
N ARG A 313 15.42 11.42 -21.47
CA ARG A 313 16.44 12.41 -21.81
C ARG A 313 17.85 11.91 -21.60
N VAL A 314 18.08 11.11 -20.57
CA VAL A 314 19.35 10.40 -20.36
C VAL A 314 19.60 9.43 -21.52
N LYS A 315 18.55 8.79 -22.05
CA LYS A 315 18.64 7.99 -23.29
C LYS A 315 19.14 8.79 -24.49
N LYS A 316 18.94 10.12 -24.51
CA LYS A 316 19.44 11.04 -25.54
C LYS A 316 20.81 11.66 -25.20
N GLY A 317 21.46 11.22 -24.12
CA GLY A 317 22.78 11.69 -23.70
C GLY A 317 22.78 13.02 -22.92
N VAL A 318 21.62 13.50 -22.46
CA VAL A 318 21.57 14.69 -21.60
C VAL A 318 22.05 14.32 -20.19
N GLN A 319 22.93 15.16 -19.62
CA GLN A 319 23.44 14.99 -18.26
C GLN A 319 22.31 14.95 -17.22
N ILE A 320 22.48 14.12 -16.20
CA ILE A 320 21.49 13.91 -15.15
C ILE A 320 21.29 15.20 -14.35
N ALA A 321 22.38 15.86 -13.96
CA ALA A 321 22.31 17.09 -13.16
C ALA A 321 21.49 18.18 -13.89
N THR A 322 21.71 18.35 -15.20
CA THR A 322 20.95 19.30 -16.02
C THR A 322 19.45 19.01 -16.02
N ILE A 323 19.06 17.74 -16.11
CA ILE A 323 17.65 17.36 -16.10
C ILE A 323 17.01 17.64 -14.74
N LEU A 324 17.70 17.30 -13.64
CA LEU A 324 17.17 17.54 -12.29
C LEU A 324 17.04 19.04 -11.97
N ALA A 325 17.95 19.87 -12.52
CA ALA A 325 17.95 21.32 -12.35
C ALA A 325 16.67 22.00 -12.90
N GLU A 326 16.00 21.41 -13.89
CA GLU A 326 14.74 21.93 -14.44
C GLU A 326 13.56 21.81 -13.48
N TYR A 327 13.71 21.05 -12.39
CA TYR A 327 12.68 20.82 -11.39
C TYR A 327 13.10 21.34 -10.00
N PRO A 328 13.41 22.64 -9.83
CA PRO A 328 13.99 23.18 -8.59
C PRO A 328 13.08 23.06 -7.36
N LYS A 329 11.76 22.91 -7.58
CA LYS A 329 10.79 22.67 -6.49
C LYS A 329 10.81 21.23 -5.96
N LEU A 330 11.35 20.29 -6.74
CA LEU A 330 11.42 18.87 -6.41
C LEU A 330 12.84 18.46 -6.03
N PHE A 331 13.85 18.94 -6.77
CA PHE A 331 15.26 18.69 -6.55
C PHE A 331 15.95 20.00 -6.13
N PRO A 332 16.29 20.17 -4.84
CA PRO A 332 17.00 21.34 -4.36
C PRO A 332 18.39 21.49 -5.00
N PRO A 333 18.98 22.70 -5.00
CA PRO A 333 20.31 22.94 -5.58
C PRO A 333 21.39 22.00 -5.06
N LEU A 334 21.35 21.66 -3.76
CA LEU A 334 22.26 20.69 -3.15
C LEU A 334 22.24 19.33 -3.88
N VAL A 335 21.05 18.82 -4.23
CA VAL A 335 20.91 17.53 -4.92
C VAL A 335 21.49 17.62 -6.32
N VAL A 336 21.16 18.70 -7.04
CA VAL A 336 21.66 18.93 -8.40
C VAL A 336 23.18 19.01 -8.42
N GLN A 337 23.76 19.77 -7.48
CA GLN A 337 25.21 19.95 -7.38
C GLN A 337 25.92 18.65 -7.02
N MET A 338 25.43 17.91 -6.03
CA MET A 338 26.01 16.62 -5.65
C MET A 338 25.93 15.61 -6.79
N VAL A 339 24.80 15.54 -7.50
CA VAL A 339 24.67 14.68 -8.68
C VAL A 339 25.62 15.11 -9.80
N SER A 340 25.81 16.42 -10.03
CA SER A 340 26.80 16.93 -10.98
C SER A 340 28.21 16.46 -10.65
N VAL A 341 28.62 16.60 -9.38
CA VAL A 341 29.93 16.13 -8.91
C VAL A 341 30.07 14.63 -9.14
N GLY A 342 29.07 13.83 -8.71
CA GLY A 342 29.09 12.39 -8.91
C GLY A 342 29.12 11.98 -10.39
N GLU A 343 28.48 12.75 -11.27
CA GLU A 343 28.45 12.51 -12.72
C GLU A 343 29.81 12.82 -13.36
N GLU A 344 30.47 13.90 -12.95
CA GLU A 344 31.82 14.27 -13.38
C GLU A 344 32.89 13.30 -12.86
N THR A 345 32.76 12.82 -11.62
CA THR A 345 33.73 11.89 -11.01
C THR A 345 33.42 10.42 -11.26
N GLY A 346 32.29 10.10 -11.91
CA GLY A 346 31.85 8.73 -12.16
C GLY A 346 31.41 7.96 -10.90
N THR A 347 31.09 8.65 -9.81
CA THR A 347 30.73 8.07 -8.49
C THR A 347 29.29 8.42 -8.07
N ILE A 348 28.39 8.53 -9.05
CA ILE A 348 26.96 8.86 -8.85
C ILE A 348 26.30 7.94 -7.81
N ASP A 349 26.58 6.65 -7.87
CA ASP A 349 26.04 5.63 -6.97
C ASP A 349 26.40 5.90 -5.49
N THR A 350 27.64 6.34 -5.24
CA THR A 350 28.15 6.69 -3.92
C THR A 350 27.56 8.01 -3.43
N ILE A 351 27.53 9.04 -4.27
CA ILE A 351 26.95 10.33 -3.91
C ILE A 351 25.45 10.23 -3.62
N LEU A 352 24.71 9.43 -4.40
CA LEU A 352 23.29 9.17 -4.12
C LEU A 352 23.08 8.38 -2.82
N ASP A 353 24.02 7.51 -2.43
CA ASP A 353 23.94 6.81 -1.14
C ASP A 353 24.07 7.80 0.02
N GLU A 354 25.03 8.72 -0.05
CA GLU A 354 25.22 9.79 0.92
C GLU A 354 23.99 10.72 0.99
N LEU A 355 23.45 11.12 -0.16
CA LEU A 355 22.19 11.89 -0.22
C LEU A 355 21.02 11.11 0.40
N ALA A 356 20.97 9.79 0.19
CA ALA A 356 19.94 8.95 0.79
C ALA A 356 20.05 8.94 2.32
N ILE A 357 21.25 8.75 2.87
CA ILE A 357 21.52 8.79 4.31
C ILE A 357 21.15 10.17 4.88
N PHE A 358 21.62 11.24 4.25
CA PHE A 358 21.33 12.61 4.65
C PHE A 358 19.81 12.87 4.73
N TYR A 359 19.05 12.55 3.68
CA TYR A 359 17.61 12.78 3.70
C TYR A 359 16.84 11.79 4.58
N GLU A 360 17.31 10.56 4.77
CA GLU A 360 16.74 9.62 5.74
C GLU A 360 16.84 10.17 7.17
N GLU A 361 18.01 10.70 7.55
CA GLU A 361 18.23 11.35 8.84
C GLU A 361 17.44 12.65 8.98
N ASP A 362 17.37 13.45 7.93
CA ASP A 362 16.60 14.70 7.95
C ASP A 362 15.08 14.42 8.07
N VAL A 363 14.57 13.36 7.44
CA VAL A 363 13.21 12.86 7.68
C VAL A 363 13.04 12.46 9.14
N ASP A 364 13.99 11.72 9.71
CA ASP A 364 13.92 11.26 11.11
C ASP A 364 13.85 12.41 12.11
N ARG A 365 14.74 13.41 11.96
CA ARG A 365 14.74 14.64 12.75
C ARG A 365 13.43 15.39 12.62
N THR A 366 12.92 15.52 11.39
CA THR A 366 11.65 16.20 11.12
C THR A 366 10.46 15.47 11.76
N MET A 367 10.43 14.13 11.69
CA MET A 367 9.38 13.30 12.30
C MET A 367 9.41 13.36 13.82
N SER A 368 10.60 13.39 14.42
CA SER A 368 10.78 13.47 15.86
C SER A 368 10.30 14.82 16.42
N ASN A 369 10.54 15.89 15.67
CA ASN A 369 10.09 17.25 16.01
C ASN A 369 8.64 17.53 15.59
N LEU A 370 8.02 16.66 14.80
CA LEU A 370 6.67 16.89 14.26
C LEU A 370 5.64 17.03 15.39
N THR A 371 5.77 16.21 16.45
CA THR A 371 4.89 16.29 17.62
C THR A 371 4.98 17.65 18.31
N THR A 372 6.20 18.17 18.53
CA THR A 372 6.43 19.48 19.14
C THR A 372 5.88 20.62 18.30
N ILE A 373 5.92 20.51 16.97
CA ILE A 373 5.34 21.52 16.06
C ILE A 373 3.81 21.46 16.08
N LEU A 374 3.23 20.26 16.17
CA LEU A 374 1.77 20.07 16.13
C LEU A 374 1.11 20.38 17.48
N GLU A 375 1.81 20.24 18.60
CA GLU A 375 1.25 20.42 19.94
C GLU A 375 0.61 21.80 20.17
N PRO A 376 1.25 22.95 19.85
CA PRO A 376 0.60 24.26 19.99
C PRO A 376 -0.68 24.38 19.13
N ILE A 377 -0.66 23.81 17.92
CA ILE A 377 -1.81 23.81 17.02
C ILE A 377 -2.95 22.97 17.62
N LEU A 378 -2.63 21.79 18.17
CA LEU A 378 -3.60 20.90 18.81
C LEU A 378 -4.20 21.53 20.07
N ILE A 379 -3.38 22.18 20.91
CA ILE A 379 -3.85 22.89 22.11
C ILE A 379 -4.76 24.05 21.73
N LEU A 380 -4.39 24.85 20.72
CA LEU A 380 -5.23 25.95 20.23
C LEU A 380 -6.55 25.44 19.66
N LEU A 381 -6.53 24.36 18.89
CA LEU A 381 -7.74 23.73 18.34
C LEU A 381 -8.63 23.14 19.44
N LEU A 382 -8.06 22.44 20.42
CA LEU A 382 -8.77 21.90 21.56
C LEU A 382 -9.37 23.01 22.42
N GLY A 383 -8.58 24.03 22.75
CA GLY A 383 -9.02 25.18 23.53
C GLY A 383 -10.13 25.96 22.82
N ALA A 384 -9.99 26.21 21.51
CA ALA A 384 -11.03 26.84 20.71
C ALA A 384 -12.29 25.97 20.60
N GLY A 385 -12.14 24.66 20.40
CA GLY A 385 -13.27 23.72 20.33
C GLY A 385 -14.02 23.60 21.64
N VAL A 386 -13.32 23.29 22.73
CA VAL A 386 -13.90 23.17 24.09
C VAL A 386 -14.44 24.51 24.57
N GLY A 387 -13.69 25.61 24.36
CA GLY A 387 -14.13 26.95 24.71
C GLY A 387 -15.38 27.37 23.93
N GLY A 388 -15.44 27.10 22.64
CA GLY A 388 -16.62 27.33 21.80
C GLY A 388 -17.84 26.54 22.28
N LEU A 389 -17.65 25.27 22.66
CA LEU A 389 -18.70 24.45 23.26
C LEU A 389 -19.15 25.00 24.62
N ALA A 390 -18.20 25.39 25.48
CA ALA A 390 -18.50 25.95 26.80
C ALA A 390 -19.30 27.26 26.70
N VAL A 391 -18.86 28.20 25.85
CA VAL A 391 -19.61 29.45 25.60
C VAL A 391 -21.02 29.15 25.10
N SER A 392 -21.17 28.17 24.21
CA SER A 392 -22.47 27.83 23.65
C SER A 392 -23.45 27.23 24.64
N ILE A 393 -22.95 26.67 25.75
CA ILE A 393 -23.76 26.10 26.84
C ILE A 393 -23.98 27.12 27.96
N ILE A 394 -22.91 27.79 28.39
CA ILE A 394 -22.92 28.68 29.54
C ILE A 394 -23.71 29.95 29.23
N LEU A 395 -23.52 30.54 28.04
CA LEU A 395 -24.15 31.81 27.69
C LEU A 395 -25.70 31.73 27.71
N PRO A 396 -26.34 30.68 27.15
CA PRO A 396 -27.77 30.48 27.36
C PRO A 396 -28.14 30.40 28.85
N ILE A 397 -27.45 29.60 29.66
CA ILE A 397 -27.77 29.43 31.09
C ILE A 397 -27.77 30.79 31.82
N TYR A 398 -26.79 31.66 31.53
CA TYR A 398 -26.76 33.02 32.07
C TYR A 398 -27.95 33.88 31.63
N THR A 399 -28.41 33.74 30.38
CA THR A 399 -29.60 34.47 29.92
C THR A 399 -30.89 33.98 30.56
N LEU A 400 -30.96 32.72 31.02
CA LEU A 400 -32.10 32.25 31.82
C LEU A 400 -32.07 32.85 33.21
N THR A 401 -30.93 32.83 33.89
CA THR A 401 -30.81 33.36 35.26
C THR A 401 -30.92 34.88 35.35
N GLN A 402 -30.73 35.62 34.26
CA GLN A 402 -30.98 37.07 34.23
C GLN A 402 -32.44 37.46 33.92
N ASN A 403 -33.22 36.55 33.30
CA ASN A 403 -34.61 36.79 32.92
C ASN A 403 -35.64 36.16 33.88
N ILE A 404 -35.16 35.40 34.87
CA ILE A 404 -35.89 35.01 36.10
C ILE A 404 -35.57 36.06 37.16
#